data_AF-A0AAD5UBW8-F1
#
_entry.id   AF-A0AAD5UBW8-F1
#
_cell.length_a   1.000
_cell.length_b   1.000
_cell.length_c   1.000
_cell.angle_alpha   90.00
_cell.angle_beta   90.00
_cell.angle_gamma   90.00
#
_symmetry.space_group_name_H-M   'P 1'
#
loop_
_entity.id
_entity.type
_entity.pdbx_description
1 polymer ?
#
loop_
_entity_poly.entity_id
_entity_poly.type
_entity_poly.pdbx_seq_one_letter_code
_entity_poly.pdbx_strand_id
1 'polypeptide(L)'
;KQRDDHELRVLDTIGISVLASRGAGFVMAIDCSLLLLGVCRNIVRVLRQSFLNKWIPFEENLYFHRWVAYSMMFFALVHTNAHYQNFFTVQYQLPQAKLGQAWNIHFTQWGGATGHVMLFICFLMFTSVKREVKHKNFEFFWYTHHLFVPFYFCLFFHAYGCFVKSADTKQCKGYHSNYGTIPIFCIYIAERLLRMYRANQPTELTKVIFHPGNTMELRFE
;
A
#
# COMPACT_ATOMS: atom_id res chain seq x y z
N LYS A 1 -2.02 -0.92 24.17
CA LYS A 1 -0.96 0.01 23.67
C LYS A 1 -1.38 1.47 23.71
N GLN A 2 -2.41 1.93 22.98
CA GLN A 2 -2.83 3.34 23.10
C GLN A 2 -3.50 3.64 24.44
N ARG A 3 -4.51 2.85 24.81
CA ARG A 3 -5.29 3.02 26.05
C ARG A 3 -4.45 3.03 27.33
N ASP A 4 -3.30 2.36 27.30
CA ASP A 4 -2.43 2.17 28.46
C ASP A 4 -1.27 3.20 28.50
N ASP A 5 -1.17 4.07 27.49
CA ASP A 5 -0.08 5.05 27.34
C ASP A 5 -0.55 6.43 27.81
N HIS A 6 -0.04 6.85 28.98
CA HIS A 6 -0.41 8.12 29.61
C HIS A 6 -0.16 9.33 28.68
N GLU A 7 0.87 9.25 27.84
CA GLU A 7 1.26 10.33 26.93
C GLU A 7 0.27 10.52 25.76
N LEU A 8 -0.67 9.59 25.55
CA LEU A 8 -1.66 9.59 24.47
C LEU A 8 -3.10 9.81 24.97
N ARG A 9 -3.32 10.10 26.25
CA ARG A 9 -4.66 10.23 26.87
C ARG A 9 -5.55 11.27 26.19
N VAL A 10 -4.98 12.32 25.61
CA VAL A 10 -5.73 13.33 24.85
C VAL A 10 -6.42 12.70 23.64
N LEU A 11 -5.79 11.73 22.97
CA LEU A 11 -6.39 11.05 21.83
C LEU A 11 -7.53 10.10 22.23
N ASP A 12 -7.50 9.58 23.45
CA ASP A 12 -8.58 8.73 23.97
C ASP A 12 -9.88 9.52 24.19
N THR A 13 -9.79 10.85 24.36
CA THR A 13 -10.98 11.72 24.47
C THR A 13 -11.76 11.83 23.16
N ILE A 14 -11.13 11.60 22.01
CA ILE A 14 -11.77 11.63 20.68
C ILE A 14 -12.55 10.33 20.43
N GLY A 15 -12.17 9.23 21.09
CA GLY A 15 -12.91 7.97 21.09
C GLY A 15 -12.60 7.02 19.93
N ILE A 16 -13.62 6.29 19.47
CA ILE A 16 -13.49 5.11 18.58
C ILE A 16 -12.85 5.46 17.24
N SER A 17 -13.07 6.67 16.72
CA SER A 17 -12.52 7.08 15.43
C SER A 17 -10.99 7.13 15.44
N VAL A 18 -10.33 7.43 16.57
CA VAL A 18 -8.86 7.35 16.65
C VAL A 18 -8.38 5.90 16.65
N LEU A 19 -9.09 5.02 17.37
CA LEU A 19 -8.76 3.60 17.39
C LEU A 19 -8.89 2.99 15.98
N ALA A 20 -9.99 3.32 15.28
CA ALA A 20 -10.23 2.87 13.92
C ALA A 20 -9.18 3.40 12.94
N SER A 21 -8.87 4.70 12.97
CA SER A 21 -7.87 5.28 12.05
C SER A 21 -6.49 4.66 12.26
N ARG A 22 -6.08 4.47 13.52
CA ARG A 22 -4.77 3.89 13.85
C ARG A 22 -4.67 2.40 13.56
N GLY A 23 -5.71 1.63 13.89
CA GLY A 23 -5.78 0.20 13.57
C GLY A 23 -5.73 -0.04 12.06
N ALA A 24 -6.57 0.68 11.31
CA ALA A 24 -6.58 0.60 9.85
C ALA A 24 -5.24 1.03 9.24
N GLY A 25 -4.60 2.08 9.76
CA GLY A 25 -3.26 2.51 9.33
C GLY A 25 -2.18 1.43 9.51
N PHE A 26 -2.23 0.68 10.62
CA PHE A 26 -1.30 -0.42 10.87
C PHE A 26 -1.52 -1.60 9.92
N VAL A 27 -2.78 -1.99 9.70
CA VAL A 27 -3.12 -3.05 8.73
C VAL A 27 -2.65 -2.67 7.33
N MET A 28 -2.91 -1.43 6.89
CA MET A 28 -2.44 -0.96 5.58
C MET A 28 -0.92 -0.94 5.46
N ALA A 29 -0.17 -0.67 6.53
CA ALA A 29 1.29 -0.74 6.49
C ALA A 29 1.79 -2.17 6.24
N ILE A 30 1.12 -3.16 6.82
CA ILE A 30 1.39 -4.58 6.56
C ILE A 30 0.97 -4.93 5.12
N ASP A 31 -0.23 -4.54 4.69
CA ASP A 31 -0.74 -4.81 3.35
C ASP A 31 0.19 -4.22 2.27
N CYS A 32 0.65 -2.98 2.44
CA CYS A 32 1.62 -2.35 1.54
C CYS A 32 2.95 -3.12 1.48
N SER A 33 3.38 -3.74 2.58
CA SER A 33 4.58 -4.57 2.56
C SER A 33 4.33 -5.89 1.80
N LEU A 34 3.20 -6.52 2.06
CA LEU A 34 2.81 -7.80 1.44
C LEU A 34 2.54 -7.67 -0.07
N LEU A 35 1.98 -6.55 -0.52
CA LEU A 35 1.73 -6.28 -1.94
C LEU A 35 3.00 -6.35 -2.79
N LEU A 36 4.11 -5.78 -2.30
CA LEU A 36 5.40 -5.80 -2.98
C LEU A 36 6.08 -7.17 -2.88
N LEU A 37 6.10 -7.75 -1.67
CA LEU A 37 6.69 -9.08 -1.47
C LEU A 37 6.02 -10.15 -2.35
N GLY A 38 4.69 -10.09 -2.49
CA GLY A 38 3.93 -11.03 -3.31
C GLY A 38 4.27 -10.98 -4.81
N VAL A 39 4.86 -9.87 -5.30
CA VAL A 39 5.23 -9.70 -6.72
C VAL A 39 6.74 -9.79 -6.97
N CYS A 40 7.55 -10.04 -5.93
CA CYS A 40 8.97 -10.34 -6.05
C CYS A 40 9.17 -11.78 -6.57
N ARG A 41 9.05 -11.98 -7.88
CA ARG A 41 9.07 -13.31 -8.54
C ARG A 41 10.29 -14.17 -8.18
N ASN A 42 11.48 -13.58 -8.02
CA ASN A 42 12.66 -14.35 -7.60
C ASN A 42 12.50 -14.89 -6.17
N ILE A 43 11.96 -14.09 -5.24
CA ILE A 43 11.71 -14.50 -3.85
C ILE A 43 10.61 -15.57 -3.82
N VAL A 44 9.49 -15.33 -4.51
CA VAL A 44 8.38 -16.29 -4.62
C VAL A 44 8.88 -17.62 -5.19
N ARG A 45 9.75 -17.61 -6.19
CA ARG A 45 10.38 -18.82 -6.75
C ARG A 45 11.15 -19.60 -5.70
N VAL A 46 11.99 -18.94 -4.89
CA VAL A 46 12.79 -19.59 -3.84
C VAL A 46 11.87 -20.18 -2.77
N LEU A 47 10.86 -19.42 -2.32
CA LEU A 47 9.90 -19.88 -1.32
C LEU A 47 9.08 -21.08 -1.80
N ARG A 48 8.69 -21.09 -3.07
CA ARG A 48 8.00 -22.21 -3.71
C ARG A 48 8.83 -23.50 -3.73
N GLN A 49 10.15 -23.42 -3.83
CA GLN A 49 11.03 -24.59 -3.81
C GLN A 49 11.35 -25.07 -2.40
N SER A 50 10.96 -24.33 -1.37
CA SER A 50 11.19 -24.67 0.04
C SER A 50 10.11 -25.58 0.62
N PHE A 51 10.33 -26.07 1.84
CA PHE A 51 9.34 -26.87 2.56
C PHE A 51 8.03 -26.11 2.84
N LEU A 52 8.06 -24.78 2.82
CA LEU A 52 6.89 -23.92 3.08
C LEU A 52 5.80 -24.08 2.03
N ASN A 53 6.15 -24.50 0.81
CA ASN A 53 5.18 -24.70 -0.27
C ASN A 53 4.15 -25.81 0.02
N LYS A 54 4.42 -26.68 1.00
CA LYS A 54 3.45 -27.68 1.49
C LYS A 54 2.28 -27.03 2.24
N TRP A 55 2.49 -25.86 2.83
CA TRP A 55 1.52 -25.16 3.66
C TRP A 55 0.96 -23.91 2.98
N ILE A 56 1.80 -23.22 2.22
CA ILE A 56 1.46 -21.95 1.57
C ILE A 56 1.57 -22.13 0.06
N PRO A 57 0.48 -21.94 -0.71
CA PRO A 57 0.50 -22.06 -2.17
C PRO A 57 1.14 -20.83 -2.81
N PHE A 58 2.47 -20.80 -2.91
CA PHE A 58 3.21 -19.66 -3.48
C PHE A 58 2.96 -19.44 -4.98
N GLU A 59 2.35 -20.41 -5.67
CA GLU A 59 1.95 -20.30 -7.08
C GLU A 59 0.78 -19.33 -7.27
N GLU A 60 -0.05 -19.17 -6.25
CA GLU A 60 -1.22 -18.27 -6.24
C GLU A 60 -0.85 -16.84 -5.77
N ASN A 61 0.41 -16.44 -5.93
CA ASN A 61 0.91 -15.15 -5.45
C ASN A 61 0.15 -13.94 -6.01
N LEU A 62 -0.29 -14.01 -7.27
CA LEU A 62 -1.12 -12.95 -7.88
C LEU A 62 -2.56 -12.96 -7.35
N TYR A 63 -3.09 -14.13 -6.96
CA TYR A 63 -4.38 -14.23 -6.29
C TYR A 63 -4.29 -13.61 -4.89
N PHE A 64 -3.25 -13.94 -4.14
CA PHE A 64 -2.92 -13.31 -2.86
C PHE A 64 -2.77 -11.79 -2.99
N HIS A 65 -2.01 -11.30 -3.97
CA HIS A 65 -1.85 -9.86 -4.22
C HIS A 65 -3.19 -9.14 -4.40
N ARG A 66 -4.16 -9.74 -5.11
CA ARG A 66 -5.51 -9.18 -5.27
C ARG A 66 -6.27 -9.11 -3.95
N TRP A 67 -6.20 -10.15 -3.11
CA TRP A 67 -6.84 -10.16 -1.79
C TRP A 67 -6.25 -9.12 -0.85
N VAL A 68 -4.93 -9.00 -0.81
CA VAL A 68 -4.25 -7.95 -0.04
C VAL A 68 -4.65 -6.57 -0.56
N ALA A 69 -4.79 -6.38 -1.88
CA ALA A 69 -5.28 -5.13 -2.44
C ALA A 69 -6.72 -4.82 -1.98
N TYR A 70 -7.62 -5.80 -1.94
CA TYR A 70 -8.98 -5.60 -1.42
C TYR A 70 -9.00 -5.28 0.08
N SER A 71 -8.16 -5.94 0.88
CA SER A 71 -7.95 -5.60 2.30
C SER A 71 -7.50 -4.14 2.44
N MET A 72 -6.46 -3.75 1.69
CA MET A 72 -5.92 -2.39 1.70
C MET A 72 -7.00 -1.36 1.31
N MET A 73 -7.84 -1.65 0.31
CA MET A 73 -8.93 -0.77 -0.10
C MET A 73 -9.97 -0.59 1.00
N PHE A 74 -10.39 -1.68 1.64
CA PHE A 74 -11.33 -1.63 2.76
C PHE A 74 -10.77 -0.78 3.92
N PHE A 75 -9.54 -1.07 4.35
CA PHE A 75 -8.92 -0.33 5.45
C PHE A 75 -8.57 1.11 5.07
N ALA A 76 -8.29 1.43 3.81
CA ALA A 76 -8.11 2.81 3.35
C ALA A 76 -9.39 3.63 3.51
N LEU A 77 -10.55 3.06 3.20
CA LEU A 77 -11.84 3.70 3.43
C LEU A 77 -12.09 3.91 4.93
N VAL A 78 -11.88 2.88 5.75
CA VAL A 78 -12.03 2.99 7.22
C VAL A 78 -11.09 4.07 7.77
N HIS A 79 -9.81 4.03 7.40
CA HIS A 79 -8.80 4.98 7.85
C HIS A 79 -9.14 6.42 7.49
N THR A 80 -9.53 6.66 6.24
CA THR A 80 -9.87 7.99 5.73
C THR A 80 -11.09 8.55 6.45
N ASN A 81 -12.19 7.79 6.49
CA ASN A 81 -13.43 8.23 7.16
C ASN A 81 -13.19 8.49 8.65
N ALA A 82 -12.39 7.64 9.30
CA ALA A 82 -12.02 7.82 10.70
C ALA A 82 -11.17 9.08 10.92
N HIS A 83 -10.25 9.41 10.01
CA HIS A 83 -9.50 10.68 10.07
C HIS A 83 -10.39 11.90 9.89
N TYR A 84 -11.33 11.87 8.94
CA TYR A 84 -12.33 12.91 8.78
C TYR A 84 -13.13 13.12 10.07
N GLN A 85 -13.66 12.03 10.64
CA GLN A 85 -14.37 12.09 11.91
C GLN A 85 -13.49 12.67 13.03
N ASN A 86 -12.22 12.25 13.14
CA ASN A 86 -11.30 12.74 14.16
C ASN A 86 -11.15 14.27 14.10
N PHE A 87 -10.86 14.82 12.92
CA PHE A 87 -10.61 16.25 12.79
C PHE A 87 -11.87 17.10 12.98
N PHE A 88 -13.04 16.65 12.50
CA PHE A 88 -14.30 17.34 12.79
C PHE A 88 -14.68 17.24 14.27
N THR A 89 -14.51 16.08 14.90
CA THR A 89 -14.74 15.90 16.35
C THR A 89 -13.86 16.86 17.14
N VAL A 90 -12.58 16.95 16.81
CA VAL A 90 -11.65 17.90 17.47
C VAL A 90 -12.07 19.35 17.25
N GLN A 91 -12.50 19.73 16.04
CA GLN A 91 -12.96 21.09 15.75
C GLN A 91 -14.19 21.49 16.58
N TYR A 92 -15.19 20.60 16.69
CA TYR A 92 -16.46 20.93 17.34
C TYR A 92 -16.46 20.67 18.86
N GLN A 93 -15.78 19.62 19.32
CA GLN A 93 -15.84 19.16 20.70
C GLN A 93 -14.61 19.56 21.53
N LEU A 94 -13.49 19.92 20.89
CA LEU A 94 -12.24 20.29 21.57
C LEU A 94 -11.68 21.63 21.02
N PRO A 95 -12.45 22.74 21.04
CA PRO A 95 -12.00 24.02 20.50
C PRO A 95 -10.73 24.56 21.21
N GLN A 96 -10.50 24.17 22.46
CA GLN A 96 -9.29 24.49 23.22
C GLN A 96 -7.99 23.96 22.60
N ALA A 97 -8.05 22.96 21.71
CA ALA A 97 -6.88 22.40 21.05
C ALA A 97 -6.27 23.34 19.99
N LYS A 98 -6.99 24.41 19.57
CA LYS A 98 -6.53 25.43 18.61
C LYS A 98 -5.86 24.86 17.33
N LEU A 99 -6.32 23.71 16.85
CA LEU A 99 -5.75 23.03 15.68
C LEU A 99 -6.14 23.68 14.34
N GLY A 100 -7.07 24.63 14.35
CA GLY A 100 -7.60 25.29 13.16
C GLY A 100 -8.81 24.57 12.57
N GLN A 101 -9.24 24.99 11.38
CA GLN A 101 -10.36 24.38 10.67
C GLN A 101 -9.97 22.98 10.17
N ALA A 102 -10.86 22.00 10.32
CA ALA A 102 -10.63 20.61 9.92
C ALA A 102 -10.26 20.51 8.43
N TRP A 103 -10.90 21.29 7.56
CA TRP A 103 -10.57 21.33 6.13
C TRP A 103 -9.14 21.78 5.86
N ASN A 104 -8.67 22.81 6.58
CA ASN A 104 -7.29 23.29 6.44
C ASN A 104 -6.31 22.16 6.80
N ILE A 105 -6.53 21.49 7.92
CA ILE A 105 -5.70 20.37 8.38
C ILE A 105 -5.62 19.26 7.33
N HIS A 106 -6.74 18.88 6.71
CA HIS A 106 -6.80 17.82 5.70
C HIS A 106 -6.00 18.11 4.42
N PHE A 107 -5.82 19.37 4.06
CA PHE A 107 -5.16 19.74 2.80
C PHE A 107 -3.78 20.39 2.99
N THR A 108 -3.44 20.90 4.17
CA THR A 108 -2.13 21.52 4.43
C THR A 108 -1.17 20.64 5.20
N GLN A 109 -1.67 19.75 6.07
CA GLN A 109 -0.78 18.86 6.82
C GLN A 109 -0.32 17.70 5.96
N TRP A 110 0.94 17.28 6.13
CA TRP A 110 1.54 16.19 5.38
C TRP A 110 0.66 14.94 5.31
N GLY A 111 0.14 14.47 6.45
CA GLY A 111 -0.73 13.30 6.49
C GLY A 111 -2.04 13.50 5.72
N GLY A 112 -2.65 14.68 5.80
CA GLY A 112 -3.84 14.99 5.03
C GLY A 112 -3.56 15.06 3.53
N ALA A 113 -2.61 15.90 3.12
CA ALA A 113 -2.31 16.16 1.71
C ALA A 113 -1.86 14.89 0.98
N THR A 114 -0.88 14.15 1.51
CA THR A 114 -0.41 12.92 0.87
C THR A 114 -1.46 11.82 0.90
N GLY A 115 -2.31 11.77 1.94
CA GLY A 115 -3.42 10.81 2.02
C GLY A 115 -4.42 10.98 0.88
N HIS A 116 -4.80 12.22 0.55
CA HIS A 116 -5.70 12.49 -0.58
C HIS A 116 -5.06 12.14 -1.93
N VAL A 117 -3.78 12.46 -2.12
CA VAL A 117 -3.04 12.06 -3.33
C VAL A 117 -3.00 10.54 -3.46
N MET A 118 -2.70 9.82 -2.38
CA MET A 118 -2.72 8.35 -2.35
C MET A 118 -4.10 7.77 -2.68
N LEU A 119 -5.18 8.33 -2.14
CA LEU A 119 -6.55 7.89 -2.45
C LEU A 119 -6.88 8.05 -3.93
N PHE A 120 -6.49 9.18 -4.53
CA PHE A 120 -6.69 9.41 -5.95
C PHE A 120 -5.90 8.41 -6.81
N ILE A 121 -4.63 8.16 -6.46
CA ILE A 121 -3.81 7.15 -7.13
C ILE A 121 -4.43 5.76 -7.00
N CYS A 122 -4.87 5.37 -5.80
CA CYS A 122 -5.57 4.11 -5.57
C CYS A 122 -6.80 3.99 -6.48
N PHE A 123 -7.64 5.02 -6.57
CA PHE A 123 -8.80 5.03 -7.44
C PHE A 123 -8.42 4.73 -8.91
N LEU A 124 -7.38 5.39 -9.44
CA LEU A 124 -6.89 5.12 -10.80
C LEU A 124 -6.36 3.69 -10.97
N MET A 125 -5.62 3.18 -9.99
CA MET A 125 -5.08 1.81 -10.03
C MET A 125 -6.21 0.76 -9.99
N PHE A 126 -7.17 0.89 -9.07
CA PHE A 126 -8.29 -0.05 -8.91
C PHE A 126 -9.26 -0.02 -10.09
N THR A 127 -9.48 1.14 -10.72
CA THR A 127 -10.32 1.22 -11.93
C THR A 127 -9.66 0.56 -13.12
N SER A 128 -8.34 0.72 -13.29
CA SER A 128 -7.59 0.14 -14.41
C SER A 128 -7.42 -1.39 -14.35
N VAL A 129 -7.50 -2.01 -13.16
CA VAL A 129 -7.28 -3.45 -13.00
C VAL A 129 -8.49 -4.32 -13.39
N LYS A 130 -9.65 -3.70 -13.65
CA LYS A 130 -10.88 -4.38 -14.06
C LYS A 130 -10.63 -5.24 -15.31
N ARG A 131 -11.25 -6.42 -15.35
CA ARG A 131 -10.99 -7.42 -16.41
C ARG A 131 -11.30 -6.86 -17.80
N GLU A 132 -12.40 -6.12 -17.90
CA GLU A 132 -12.89 -5.50 -19.13
C GLU A 132 -11.91 -4.43 -19.64
N VAL A 133 -11.29 -3.67 -18.73
CA VAL A 133 -10.32 -2.63 -19.08
C VAL A 133 -9.02 -3.26 -19.55
N LYS A 134 -8.47 -4.22 -18.79
CA LYS A 134 -7.21 -4.91 -19.14
C LYS A 134 -7.29 -5.66 -20.46
N HIS A 135 -8.43 -6.29 -20.75
CA HIS A 135 -8.63 -7.04 -22.00
C HIS A 135 -8.73 -6.11 -23.21
N LYS A 136 -9.24 -4.88 -23.03
CA LYS A 136 -9.35 -3.88 -24.11
C LYS A 136 -8.05 -3.11 -24.32
N ASN A 137 -7.38 -2.71 -23.25
CA ASN A 137 -6.12 -1.97 -23.31
C ASN A 137 -5.21 -2.37 -22.14
N PHE A 138 -4.26 -3.27 -22.41
CA PHE A 138 -3.30 -3.72 -21.43
C PHE A 138 -2.27 -2.63 -21.06
N GLU A 139 -1.89 -1.76 -22.00
CA GLU A 139 -0.95 -0.67 -21.76
C GLU A 139 -1.50 0.33 -20.76
N PHE A 140 -2.77 0.70 -20.90
CA PHE A 140 -3.44 1.59 -19.94
C PHE A 140 -3.32 1.04 -18.52
N PHE A 141 -3.68 -0.23 -18.32
CA PHE A 141 -3.48 -0.92 -17.04
C PHE A 141 -2.03 -0.89 -16.59
N TRP A 142 -1.09 -1.17 -17.48
CA TRP A 142 0.32 -1.24 -17.11
C TRP A 142 0.82 0.12 -16.62
N TYR A 143 0.58 1.20 -17.36
CA TYR A 143 1.04 2.55 -17.00
C TYR A 143 0.35 3.07 -15.73
N THR A 144 -0.97 2.91 -15.60
CA THR A 144 -1.68 3.33 -14.38
C THR A 144 -1.25 2.53 -13.17
N HIS A 145 -0.97 1.23 -13.32
CA HIS A 145 -0.54 0.42 -12.19
C HIS A 145 0.87 0.79 -11.71
N HIS A 146 1.74 1.35 -12.56
CA HIS A 146 3.04 1.91 -12.16
C HIS A 146 2.94 3.16 -11.28
N LEU A 147 1.75 3.76 -11.13
CA LEU A 147 1.49 4.80 -10.13
C LEU A 147 1.70 4.30 -8.68
N PHE A 148 1.93 2.99 -8.47
CA PHE A 148 2.44 2.51 -7.19
C PHE A 148 3.73 3.25 -6.76
N VAL A 149 4.59 3.66 -7.70
CA VAL A 149 5.83 4.39 -7.36
C VAL A 149 5.54 5.72 -6.63
N PRO A 150 4.80 6.68 -7.22
CA PRO A 150 4.43 7.90 -6.49
C PRO A 150 3.54 7.63 -5.26
N PHE A 151 2.75 6.55 -5.25
CA PHE A 151 2.00 6.13 -4.05
C PHE A 151 2.93 5.79 -2.88
N TYR A 152 3.99 4.98 -3.09
CA TYR A 152 4.94 4.65 -2.01
C TYR A 152 5.74 5.87 -1.54
N PHE A 153 6.11 6.78 -2.45
CA PHE A 153 6.71 8.05 -2.04
C PHE A 153 5.76 8.84 -1.12
N CYS A 154 4.50 8.99 -1.50
CA CYS A 154 3.50 9.65 -0.65
C CYS A 154 3.34 8.93 0.70
N LEU A 155 3.34 7.60 0.70
CA LEU A 155 3.24 6.78 1.92
C LEU A 155 4.40 7.04 2.89
N PHE A 156 5.64 7.14 2.39
CA PHE A 156 6.81 7.40 3.22
C PHE A 156 6.76 8.78 3.90
N PHE A 157 6.23 9.79 3.19
CA PHE A 157 6.05 11.14 3.71
C PHE A 157 4.74 11.33 4.49
N HIS A 158 3.79 10.40 4.39
CA HIS A 158 2.47 10.50 5.03
C HIS A 158 2.56 10.64 6.56
N ALA A 159 3.49 9.91 7.18
CA ALA A 159 3.73 10.00 8.62
C ALA A 159 4.79 11.06 9.02
N TYR A 160 5.40 11.76 8.06
CA TYR A 160 6.52 12.68 8.31
C TYR A 160 6.13 13.89 9.17
N GLY A 161 4.93 14.43 8.97
CA GLY A 161 4.45 15.63 9.66
C GLY A 161 4.25 15.48 11.18
N CYS A 162 4.41 14.26 11.72
CA CYS A 162 4.33 13.99 13.15
C CYS A 162 3.13 14.66 13.85
N PHE A 163 1.93 14.34 13.36
CA PHE A 163 0.71 14.96 13.88
C PHE A 163 0.41 14.53 15.32
N VAL A 164 0.71 13.27 15.66
CA VAL A 164 0.51 12.72 17.00
C VAL A 164 1.80 12.85 17.81
N LYS A 165 1.75 13.68 18.86
CA LYS A 165 2.85 13.93 19.79
C LYS A 165 2.48 13.49 21.20
N SER A 166 3.48 13.10 21.98
CA SER A 166 3.32 12.87 23.43
C SER A 166 2.86 14.16 24.13
N ALA A 167 1.93 14.02 25.08
CA ALA A 167 1.48 15.11 25.94
C ALA A 167 2.60 15.67 26.83
N ASP A 168 3.51 14.79 27.31
CA ASP A 168 4.51 15.14 28.33
C ASP A 168 5.83 15.59 27.69
N THR A 169 6.31 14.87 26.69
CA THR A 169 7.64 15.09 26.08
C THR A 169 7.58 15.83 24.76
N LYS A 170 6.37 16.06 24.19
CA LYS A 170 6.16 16.58 22.83
C LYS A 170 6.87 15.79 21.72
N GLN A 171 7.39 14.61 22.04
CA GLN A 171 8.07 13.74 21.10
C GLN A 171 7.08 13.08 20.15
N CYS A 172 7.58 12.72 18.97
CA CYS A 172 6.77 12.05 17.95
C CYS A 172 6.45 10.62 18.35
N LYS A 173 5.15 10.27 18.42
CA LYS A 173 4.71 8.88 18.65
C LYS A 173 4.02 8.31 17.41
N GLY A 174 4.79 8.21 16.32
CA GLY A 174 4.35 7.56 15.08
C GLY A 174 4.32 6.03 15.18
N TYR A 175 3.67 5.37 14.21
CA TYR A 175 3.61 3.90 14.12
C TYR A 175 4.87 3.24 13.57
N HIS A 176 5.90 4.01 13.20
CA HIS A 176 7.12 3.52 12.55
C HIS A 176 6.85 2.57 11.37
N SER A 177 5.74 2.77 10.64
CA SER A 177 5.35 2.00 9.45
C SER A 177 6.44 2.00 8.37
N ASN A 178 7.24 3.06 8.33
CA ASN A 178 8.37 3.22 7.43
C ASN A 178 9.47 2.16 7.67
N TYR A 179 9.64 1.63 8.89
CA TYR A 179 10.65 0.61 9.18
C TYR A 179 10.36 -0.73 8.51
N GLY A 180 9.08 -1.05 8.23
CA GLY A 180 8.72 -2.21 7.43
C GLY A 180 8.67 -1.89 5.95
N THR A 181 7.95 -0.83 5.59
CA THR A 181 7.63 -0.53 4.18
C THR A 181 8.84 -0.08 3.36
N ILE A 182 9.77 0.70 3.91
CA ILE A 182 10.95 1.19 3.17
C ILE A 182 11.90 0.03 2.82
N PRO A 183 12.33 -0.83 3.76
CA PRO A 183 13.20 -1.97 3.40
C PRO A 183 12.57 -2.89 2.36
N ILE A 184 11.26 -3.16 2.48
CA ILE A 184 10.54 -3.99 1.51
C ILE A 184 10.50 -3.33 0.13
N PHE A 185 10.29 -2.02 0.06
CA PHE A 185 10.37 -1.28 -1.20
C PHE A 185 11.76 -1.37 -1.82
N CYS A 186 12.82 -1.21 -1.02
CA CYS A 186 14.20 -1.39 -1.48
C CYS A 186 14.46 -2.81 -2.02
N ILE A 187 13.95 -3.84 -1.33
CA ILE A 187 14.03 -5.24 -1.78
C ILE A 187 13.32 -5.41 -3.12
N TYR A 188 12.13 -4.84 -3.28
CA TYR A 188 11.39 -4.87 -4.55
C TYR A 188 12.18 -4.22 -5.68
N ILE A 189 12.76 -3.04 -5.45
CA ILE A 189 13.57 -2.35 -6.46
C ILE A 189 14.79 -3.18 -6.85
N ALA A 190 15.53 -3.71 -5.87
CA ALA A 190 16.68 -4.57 -6.13
C ALA A 190 16.28 -5.81 -6.95
N GLU A 191 15.19 -6.48 -6.57
CA GLU A 191 14.68 -7.64 -7.30
C GLU A 191 14.19 -7.30 -8.71
N ARG A 192 13.59 -6.12 -8.91
CA ARG A 192 13.21 -5.59 -10.23
C ARG A 192 14.42 -5.32 -11.11
N LEU A 193 15.47 -4.70 -10.58
CA LEU A 193 16.72 -4.45 -11.30
C LEU A 193 17.40 -5.77 -11.71
N LEU A 194 17.44 -6.75 -10.80
CA LEU A 194 17.97 -8.09 -11.11
C LEU A 194 17.18 -8.79 -12.23
N ARG A 195 15.85 -8.66 -12.25
CA ARG A 195 15.04 -9.19 -13.37
C ARG A 195 15.32 -8.49 -14.68
N MET A 196 15.45 -7.16 -14.66
CA MET A 196 15.75 -6.38 -15.86
C MET A 196 17.11 -6.77 -16.43
N TYR A 197 18.13 -6.92 -15.59
CA TYR A 197 19.45 -7.39 -15.99
C TYR A 197 19.39 -8.79 -16.63
N ARG A 198 18.68 -9.75 -16.01
CA ARG A 198 18.53 -11.12 -16.54
C ARG A 198 17.68 -11.19 -17.81
N ALA A 199 16.73 -10.28 -17.98
CA ALA A 199 15.84 -10.27 -19.14
C ALA A 199 16.52 -9.75 -20.41
N ASN A 200 17.69 -9.09 -20.30
CA ASN A 200 18.41 -8.52 -21.44
C ASN A 200 19.23 -9.56 -22.23
N GLN A 201 18.69 -10.77 -22.37
CA GLN A 201 19.31 -11.84 -23.15
C GLN A 201 18.78 -11.78 -24.58
N PRO A 202 19.65 -11.83 -25.60
CA PRO A 202 19.21 -11.94 -26.98
C PRO A 202 18.44 -13.26 -27.12
N THR A 203 17.22 -13.18 -27.64
CA THR A 203 16.36 -14.35 -27.90
C THR A 203 15.69 -14.13 -29.25
N GLU A 204 15.81 -15.08 -30.15
CA GLU A 204 15.17 -15.03 -31.46
C GLU A 204 14.04 -16.05 -31.53
N LEU A 205 12.86 -15.61 -32.00
CA LEU A 205 11.70 -16.47 -32.18
C LEU A 205 11.82 -17.20 -33.52
N THR A 206 12.18 -18.48 -33.49
CA THR A 206 12.42 -19.29 -34.70
C THR A 206 11.13 -19.81 -35.33
N LYS A 207 10.11 -20.14 -34.51
CA LYS A 207 8.86 -20.71 -35.01
C LYS A 207 7.67 -20.47 -34.09
N VAL A 208 6.49 -20.28 -34.69
CA VAL A 208 5.18 -20.25 -34.00
C VAL A 208 4.28 -21.33 -34.61
N ILE A 209 3.73 -22.23 -33.79
CA ILE A 209 2.84 -23.30 -34.22
C ILE A 209 1.53 -23.21 -33.44
N PHE A 210 0.39 -23.22 -34.15
CA PHE A 210 -0.93 -23.29 -33.54
C PHE A 210 -1.43 -24.74 -33.56
N HIS A 211 -1.92 -25.21 -32.42
CA HIS A 211 -2.41 -26.57 -32.23
C HIS A 211 -3.93 -26.58 -32.02
N PRO A 212 -4.63 -27.69 -32.32
CA PRO A 212 -6.03 -27.87 -31.93
C PRO A 212 -6.21 -27.70 -30.41
N GLY A 213 -7.30 -27.04 -30.00
CA GLY A 213 -7.56 -26.74 -28.57
C GLY A 213 -7.09 -25.36 -28.10
N ASN A 214 -6.86 -24.42 -29.03
CA ASN A 214 -6.48 -23.03 -28.74
C ASN A 214 -5.15 -22.90 -27.97
N THR A 215 -4.17 -23.73 -28.34
CA THR A 215 -2.82 -23.72 -27.77
C THR A 215 -1.80 -23.25 -28.81
N MET A 216 -0.78 -22.53 -28.36
CA MET A 216 0.27 -21.95 -29.21
C MET A 216 1.64 -22.37 -28.67
N GLU A 217 2.48 -22.91 -29.56
CA GLU A 217 3.86 -23.28 -29.27
C GLU A 217 4.80 -22.22 -29.86
N LEU A 218 5.66 -21.65 -29.01
CA LEU A 218 6.69 -20.68 -29.37
C LEU A 218 8.05 -21.34 -29.25
N ARG A 219 8.84 -21.36 -30.32
CA ARG A 219 10.22 -21.89 -30.33
C ARG A 219 11.21 -20.72 -30.41
N PHE A 220 12.21 -20.77 -29.53
CA PHE A 220 13.29 -19.79 -29.45
C PHE A 220 14.63 -20.45 -29.80
N GLU A 221 15.57 -19.69 -30.36
CA GLU A 221 16.99 -20.10 -30.53
C GLU A 221 17.78 -19.97 -29.22
#